data_AF-A0A832GQE7-F1
#
_entry.id   AF-A0A832GQE7-F1
#
_cell.length_a   1.000
_cell.length_b   1.000
_cell.length_c   1.000
_cell.angle_alpha   90.00
_cell.angle_beta   90.00
_cell.angle_gamma   90.00
#
_symmetry.space_group_name_H-M   'P 1'
#
loop_
_entity.id
_entity.type
_entity.pdbx_description
1 polymer ?
#
loop_
_entity_poly.entity_id
_entity_poly.type
_entity_poly.pdbx_seq_one_letter_code
_entity_poly.pdbx_strand_id
1 'polypeptide(L)'
;MFFIGYLPPYNRGFLHSFLASLTIDPILALFLTPFSLFLIKKTFNFSYSVKDFIIKLNFKDYILSVFSSFSHVLIDSLHHLYNPVFIPFTKKSFNRLLLFSDWVKASFIMQFIFGVLTMAILIYEFRKTRSFKAFIESTLIK
;
A
#
# COMPACT_ATOMS: atom_id res chain seq x y z
N MET A 1 13.63 -0.31 0.64
CA MET A 1 13.86 -1.69 0.15
C MET A 1 15.34 -2.06 0.26
N PHE A 2 15.95 -1.89 1.44
CA PHE A 2 17.35 -2.27 1.63
C PHE A 2 17.51 -3.78 1.83
N PHE A 3 16.57 -4.41 2.51
CA PHE A 3 16.56 -5.87 2.73
C PHE A 3 16.48 -6.71 1.45
N ILE A 4 16.01 -6.14 0.34
CA ILE A 4 15.95 -6.81 -0.96
C ILE A 4 17.00 -6.31 -1.97
N GLY A 5 18.00 -5.55 -1.50
CA GLY A 5 19.15 -5.14 -2.33
C GLY A 5 18.89 -4.03 -3.35
N TYR A 6 17.73 -3.36 -3.32
CA TYR A 6 17.42 -2.27 -4.25
C TYR A 6 17.78 -0.90 -3.66
N LEU A 7 18.81 -0.26 -4.22
CA LEU A 7 19.17 1.14 -3.96
C LEU A 7 18.26 2.08 -4.78
N PRO A 8 17.48 2.97 -4.15
CA PRO A 8 16.58 3.85 -4.88
C PRO A 8 17.35 5.01 -5.52
N PRO A 9 17.04 5.31 -6.79
CA PRO A 9 16.44 6.60 -7.07
C PRO A 9 15.20 6.40 -7.95
N TYR A 10 14.08 6.02 -7.34
CA TYR A 10 12.83 6.11 -8.09
C TYR A 10 12.37 7.56 -8.11
N ASN A 11 12.00 8.03 -9.30
CA ASN A 11 11.29 9.28 -9.51
C ASN A 11 9.95 9.21 -8.78
N ARG A 12 9.94 9.63 -7.52
CA ARG A 12 8.71 9.84 -6.74
C ARG A 12 8.01 11.04 -7.34
N GLY A 13 6.98 10.77 -8.12
CA GLY A 13 6.25 11.78 -8.87
C GLY A 13 5.07 12.32 -8.09
N PHE A 14 4.12 12.86 -8.84
CA PHE A 14 2.89 13.42 -8.32
C PHE A 14 2.11 12.47 -7.40
N LEU A 15 2.08 11.15 -7.66
CA LEU A 15 1.37 10.17 -6.83
C LEU A 15 1.90 10.05 -5.39
N HIS A 16 3.11 10.53 -5.08
CA HIS A 16 3.64 10.53 -3.71
C HIS A 16 3.49 11.92 -3.03
N SER A 17 2.47 12.67 -3.46
CA SER A 17 2.11 13.97 -2.87
C SER A 17 0.84 13.85 -2.03
N PHE A 18 0.67 14.76 -1.07
CA PHE A 18 -0.57 14.82 -0.30
C PHE A 18 -1.79 15.07 -1.19
N LEU A 19 -1.65 15.94 -2.20
CA LEU A 19 -2.73 16.23 -3.13
C LEU A 19 -3.19 14.97 -3.86
N ALA A 20 -2.25 14.22 -4.45
CA ALA A 20 -2.58 12.98 -5.15
C ALA A 20 -3.18 11.93 -4.20
N SER A 21 -2.60 11.76 -3.02
CA SER A 21 -3.07 10.77 -2.05
C SER A 21 -4.49 11.02 -1.53
N LEU A 22 -4.92 12.28 -1.52
CA LEU A 22 -6.28 12.66 -1.11
C LEU A 22 -7.27 12.70 -2.28
N THR A 23 -6.81 12.60 -3.53
CA THR A 23 -7.67 12.81 -4.71
C THR A 23 -7.53 11.69 -5.75
N ILE A 24 -6.38 11.57 -6.38
CA ILE A 24 -6.15 10.69 -7.53
C ILE A 24 -5.90 9.25 -7.10
N ASP A 25 -5.07 9.04 -6.09
CA ASP A 25 -4.70 7.69 -5.66
C ASP A 25 -5.92 6.89 -5.17
N PRO A 26 -6.86 7.47 -4.39
CA PRO A 26 -8.04 6.73 -3.96
C PRO A 26 -8.90 6.29 -5.14
N ILE A 27 -9.05 7.17 -6.14
CA ILE A 27 -9.78 6.87 -7.39
C ILE A 27 -9.07 5.75 -8.16
N LEU A 28 -7.74 5.84 -8.32
CA LEU A 28 -6.96 4.78 -8.96
C LEU A 28 -7.11 3.44 -8.24
N ALA A 29 -7.04 3.43 -6.91
CA ALA A 29 -7.25 2.23 -6.12
C ALA A 29 -8.64 1.61 -6.35
N LEU A 30 -9.69 2.43 -6.42
CA LEU A 30 -11.05 1.97 -6.73
C LEU A 30 -11.15 1.30 -8.11
N PHE A 31 -10.43 1.80 -9.13
CA PHE A 31 -10.40 1.19 -10.47
C PHE A 31 -9.47 -0.03 -10.57
N LEU A 32 -8.33 0.00 -9.89
CA LEU A 32 -7.31 -1.06 -9.97
C LEU A 32 -7.67 -2.28 -9.11
N THR A 33 -8.44 -2.11 -8.04
CA THR A 33 -8.89 -3.20 -7.18
C THR A 33 -9.66 -4.28 -7.94
N PRO A 34 -10.75 -3.98 -8.69
CA PRO A 34 -11.48 -5.02 -9.42
C PRO A 34 -10.62 -5.71 -10.49
N PHE A 35 -9.72 -4.96 -11.14
CA PHE A 35 -8.79 -5.53 -12.11
C PHE A 35 -7.78 -6.49 -11.44
N SER A 36 -7.23 -6.11 -10.30
CA SER A 36 -6.29 -6.94 -9.53
C SER A 36 -6.95 -8.22 -9.04
N LEU A 37 -8.18 -8.13 -8.54
CA LEU A 37 -8.96 -9.29 -8.10
C LEU A 37 -9.30 -10.23 -9.27
N PHE A 38 -9.61 -9.69 -10.45
CA PHE A 38 -9.79 -10.48 -11.66
C PHE A 38 -8.53 -11.30 -12.01
N LEU A 39 -7.35 -10.68 -11.94
CA LEU A 39 -6.07 -11.37 -12.19
C LEU A 39 -5.81 -12.46 -11.14
N ILE A 40 -5.99 -12.15 -9.86
CA ILE A 40 -5.84 -13.11 -8.75
C ILE A 40 -6.76 -14.31 -8.97
N LYS A 41 -8.04 -14.09 -9.28
CA LYS A 41 -8.98 -15.17 -9.57
C LYS A 41 -8.45 -16.08 -10.69
N LYS A 42 -7.99 -15.49 -11.79
CA LYS A 42 -7.48 -16.25 -12.94
C LYS A 42 -6.25 -17.09 -12.55
N THR A 43 -5.35 -16.54 -11.73
CA THR A 43 -4.13 -17.22 -11.29
C THR A 43 -4.40 -18.36 -10.31
N PHE A 44 -5.33 -18.18 -9.36
CA PHE A 44 -5.60 -19.17 -8.30
C PHE A 44 -6.82 -20.06 -8.57
N ASN A 45 -7.49 -19.88 -9.72
CA ASN A 45 -8.66 -20.63 -10.15
C ASN A 45 -9.77 -20.72 -9.09
N PHE A 46 -10.16 -19.55 -8.55
CA PHE A 46 -11.26 -19.46 -7.58
C PHE A 46 -12.62 -19.60 -8.27
N SER A 47 -13.57 -20.31 -7.62
CA SER A 47 -14.86 -20.68 -8.21
C SER A 47 -15.93 -19.58 -8.14
N TYR A 48 -15.62 -18.42 -7.57
CA TYR A 48 -16.57 -17.31 -7.41
C TYR A 48 -16.96 -16.67 -8.75
N SER A 49 -18.19 -16.19 -8.86
CA SER A 49 -18.71 -15.48 -10.03
C SER A 49 -18.01 -14.13 -10.19
N VAL A 50 -17.87 -13.63 -11.43
CA VAL A 50 -17.39 -12.26 -11.67
C VAL A 50 -18.29 -11.23 -10.98
N LYS A 51 -19.58 -11.55 -10.80
CA LYS A 51 -20.53 -10.72 -10.05
C LYS A 51 -20.18 -10.59 -8.57
N ASP A 52 -19.49 -11.58 -7.99
CA ASP A 52 -19.02 -11.54 -6.60
C ASP A 52 -17.87 -10.54 -6.43
N PHE A 53 -17.16 -10.24 -7.54
CA PHE A 53 -16.07 -9.26 -7.62
C PHE A 53 -16.50 -7.88 -8.10
N ILE A 54 -17.73 -7.71 -8.57
CA ILE A 54 -18.28 -6.36 -8.78
C ILE A 54 -18.50 -5.79 -7.38
N ILE A 55 -17.43 -5.26 -6.81
CA ILE A 55 -17.48 -4.54 -5.54
C ILE A 55 -18.47 -3.41 -5.77
N LYS A 56 -19.59 -3.44 -5.05
CA LYS A 56 -20.43 -2.25 -4.89
C LYS A 56 -19.65 -1.27 -4.03
N LEU A 57 -18.72 -0.55 -4.66
CA LEU A 57 -17.92 0.46 -4.00
C LEU A 57 -18.87 1.47 -3.40
N ASN A 58 -18.83 1.55 -2.07
CA ASN A 58 -19.65 2.49 -1.33
C ASN A 58 -18.77 3.62 -0.80
N PHE A 59 -19.41 4.63 -0.22
CA PHE A 59 -18.69 5.79 0.31
C PHE A 59 -17.67 5.42 1.40
N LYS A 60 -17.90 4.36 2.19
CA LYS A 60 -16.93 3.90 3.20
C LYS A 60 -15.66 3.35 2.55
N ASP A 61 -15.79 2.61 1.45
CA ASP A 61 -14.63 2.07 0.71
C ASP A 61 -13.77 3.20 0.13
N TYR A 62 -14.41 4.25 -0.39
CA TYR A 62 -13.71 5.45 -0.81
C TYR A 62 -12.94 6.12 0.35
N ILE A 63 -13.60 6.30 1.51
CA ILE A 63 -12.95 6.89 2.69
C ILE A 63 -11.76 6.04 3.14
N LEU A 64 -11.91 4.72 3.19
CA LEU A 64 -10.81 3.80 3.51
C LEU A 64 -9.67 3.91 2.50
N SER A 65 -9.98 4.05 1.22
CA SER A 65 -9.00 4.26 0.16
C SER A 65 -8.22 5.57 0.34
N VAL A 66 -8.91 6.65 0.72
CA VAL A 66 -8.29 7.95 1.08
C VAL A 66 -7.35 7.79 2.29
N PHE A 67 -7.82 7.16 3.37
CA PHE A 67 -6.98 6.94 4.56
C PHE A 67 -5.76 6.07 4.26
N SER A 68 -5.95 4.98 3.52
CA SER A 68 -4.87 4.10 3.09
C SER A 68 -3.85 4.87 2.26
N SER A 69 -4.33 5.64 1.28
CA SER A 69 -3.44 6.40 0.41
C SER A 69 -2.70 7.50 1.18
N PHE A 70 -3.39 8.31 1.96
CA PHE A 70 -2.72 9.35 2.73
C PHE A 70 -1.69 8.77 3.71
N SER A 71 -2.02 7.64 4.36
CA SER A 71 -1.11 6.96 5.28
C SER A 71 0.15 6.45 4.59
N HIS A 72 0.05 5.95 3.34
CA HIS A 72 1.24 5.49 2.61
C HIS A 72 2.21 6.65 2.33
N VAL A 73 1.72 7.81 1.87
CA VAL A 73 2.57 9.00 1.62
C VAL A 73 3.19 9.51 2.92
N LEU A 74 2.42 9.49 4.02
CA LEU A 74 2.91 9.89 5.32
C LEU A 74 4.04 8.97 5.79
N ILE A 75 3.84 7.65 5.76
CA ILE A 75 4.84 6.64 6.12
C ILE A 75 6.09 6.82 5.26
N ASP A 76 5.93 6.99 3.94
CA ASP A 76 7.04 7.20 3.02
C ASP A 76 7.88 8.42 3.41
N SER A 77 7.20 9.51 3.79
CA SER A 77 7.83 10.77 4.21
C SER A 77 8.69 10.64 5.47
N LEU A 78 8.48 9.59 6.26
CA LEU A 78 9.23 9.35 7.51
C LEU A 78 10.60 8.72 7.29
N HIS A 79 10.86 8.08 6.16
CA HIS A 79 12.07 7.27 6.01
C HIS A 79 12.79 7.35 4.67
N HIS A 80 12.30 8.17 3.74
CA HIS A 80 12.93 8.32 2.44
C HIS A 80 13.72 9.62 2.29
N LEU A 81 14.75 9.55 1.43
CA LEU A 81 15.65 10.67 1.14
C LEU A 81 14.96 11.79 0.32
N TYR A 82 14.01 11.41 -0.54
CA TYR A 82 13.25 12.32 -1.39
C TYR A 82 11.75 12.16 -1.14
N ASN A 83 11.09 13.27 -0.79
CA ASN A 83 9.70 13.33 -0.33
C ASN A 83 8.97 14.46 -1.07
N PRO A 84 8.35 14.18 -2.23
CA PRO A 84 7.67 15.16 -3.09
C PRO A 84 6.27 15.55 -2.58
N VAL A 85 6.13 15.71 -1.26
CA VAL A 85 4.85 15.83 -0.55
C VAL A 85 3.95 16.95 -1.09
N PHE A 86 4.56 18.03 -1.59
CA PHE A 86 3.88 19.24 -2.06
C PHE A 86 3.90 19.42 -3.58
N ILE A 87 4.22 18.38 -4.36
CA ILE A 87 3.98 18.43 -5.81
C ILE A 87 2.46 18.61 -6.04
N PRO A 88 2.02 19.45 -7.01
CA PRO A 88 2.81 20.16 -8.02
C PRO A 88 3.20 21.59 -7.61
N PHE A 89 2.85 22.05 -6.41
CA PHE A 89 3.16 23.40 -5.94
C PHE A 89 4.66 23.67 -5.81
N THR A 90 5.44 22.65 -5.44
CA THR A 90 6.90 22.72 -5.42
C THR A 90 7.54 21.40 -5.81
N LYS A 91 8.70 21.48 -6.47
CA LYS A 91 9.57 20.33 -6.78
C LYS A 91 10.59 20.04 -5.68
N LYS A 92 10.62 20.84 -4.61
CA LYS A 92 11.54 20.64 -3.47
C LYS A 92 11.08 19.47 -2.61
N SER A 93 12.04 18.71 -2.11
CA SER A 93 11.80 17.65 -1.14
C SER A 93 11.40 18.22 0.22
N PHE A 94 10.41 17.61 0.88
CA PHE A 94 10.03 17.92 2.25
C PHE A 94 10.58 16.88 3.24
N ASN A 95 11.78 17.13 3.77
CA ASN A 95 12.49 16.17 4.63
C ASN A 95 12.33 16.45 6.12
N ARG A 96 11.45 17.36 6.54
CA ARG A 96 11.24 17.68 7.97
C ARG A 96 10.61 16.53 8.75
N LEU A 97 9.93 15.61 8.07
CA LEU A 97 9.32 14.42 8.69
C LEU A 97 10.29 13.24 8.77
N LEU A 98 11.46 13.34 8.14
CA LEU A 98 12.43 12.25 8.10
C LEU A 98 12.90 11.90 9.52
N LEU A 99 12.60 10.69 9.95
CA LEU A 99 12.97 10.20 11.27
C LEU A 99 14.50 10.18 11.42
N PHE A 100 14.95 10.55 12.62
CA PHE A 100 16.38 10.58 13.00
C PHE A 100 17.26 11.48 12.12
N SER A 101 16.67 12.26 11.21
CA SER A 101 17.38 12.98 10.15
C SER A 101 18.31 12.08 9.31
N ASP A 102 18.06 10.77 9.30
CA ASP A 102 18.86 9.76 8.62
C ASP A 102 17.91 8.76 7.95
N TRP A 103 17.79 8.89 6.63
CA TRP A 103 16.88 8.08 5.83
C TRP A 103 17.28 6.60 5.80
N VAL A 104 18.57 6.27 5.95
CA VAL A 104 19.04 4.88 5.98
C VAL A 104 18.56 4.24 7.28
N LYS A 105 18.88 4.87 8.42
CA LYS A 105 18.46 4.40 9.74
C LYS A 105 16.93 4.33 9.86
N ALA A 106 16.23 5.37 9.43
CA ALA A 106 14.77 5.39 9.40
C ALA A 106 14.20 4.26 8.53
N SER A 107 14.76 4.04 7.34
CA SER A 107 14.31 2.98 6.43
C SER A 107 14.48 1.59 7.02
N PHE A 108 15.59 1.33 7.73
CA PHE A 108 15.79 0.05 8.42
C PHE A 108 14.76 -0.17 9.53
N ILE A 109 14.56 0.83 10.38
CA ILE A 109 13.61 0.75 11.50
C ILE A 109 12.18 0.56 10.99
N MET A 110 11.76 1.36 10.00
CA MET A 110 10.42 1.27 9.43
C MET A 110 10.19 -0.08 8.75
N GLN A 111 11.16 -0.55 7.93
CA GLN A 111 11.06 -1.88 7.30
C GLN A 111 10.98 -3.01 8.34
N PHE A 112 11.74 -2.91 9.43
CA PHE A 112 11.69 -3.91 10.50
C PHE A 112 10.32 -3.93 11.19
N ILE A 113 9.81 -2.77 11.61
CA ILE A 113 8.50 -2.65 12.28
C ILE A 113 7.38 -3.18 11.38
N PHE A 114 7.27 -2.67 10.15
CA PHE A 114 6.22 -3.11 9.23
C PHE A 114 6.40 -4.56 8.80
N GLY A 115 7.63 -5.05 8.63
CA GLY A 115 7.91 -6.45 8.34
C GLY A 115 7.44 -7.39 9.44
N VAL A 116 7.71 -7.05 10.71
CA VAL A 116 7.22 -7.82 11.87
C VAL A 116 5.70 -7.79 11.95
N LEU A 117 5.07 -6.63 11.77
CA LEU A 117 3.61 -6.50 11.79
C LEU A 117 2.96 -7.32 10.66
N THR A 118 3.49 -7.23 9.44
CA THR A 118 3.01 -8.04 8.30
C THR A 118 3.15 -9.52 8.61
N MET A 119 4.29 -9.98 9.13
CA MET A 119 4.49 -11.38 9.49
C MET A 119 3.50 -11.84 10.57
N ALA A 120 3.26 -11.02 11.60
CA ALA A 120 2.28 -11.32 12.64
C ALA A 120 0.86 -11.48 12.08
N ILE A 121 0.44 -10.59 11.17
CA ILE A 121 -0.86 -10.65 10.50
C ILE A 121 -0.98 -11.93 9.65
N LEU A 122 0.05 -12.24 8.85
CA LEU A 122 0.05 -13.44 8.00
C LEU A 122 -0.03 -14.72 8.86
N ILE A 123 0.75 -14.82 9.94
CA ILE A 123 0.70 -15.96 10.87
C ILE A 123 -0.68 -16.08 11.51
N TYR A 124 -1.25 -14.96 11.95
CA TYR A 124 -2.56 -14.94 12.60
C TYR A 124 -3.68 -15.42 11.66
N GLU A 125 -3.73 -14.91 10.43
CA GLU A 125 -4.74 -15.33 9.45
C GLU A 125 -4.49 -16.77 8.97
N PHE A 126 -3.23 -17.18 8.77
CA PHE A 126 -2.92 -18.56 8.39
C PHE A 126 -3.41 -19.58 9.42
N ARG A 127 -3.23 -19.30 10.72
CA ARG A 127 -3.70 -20.16 11.83
C ARG A 127 -5.22 -20.35 11.86
N LYS A 128 -6.01 -19.47 11.24
CA LYS A 128 -7.47 -19.60 11.15
C LYS A 128 -7.92 -20.45 9.96
N THR A 129 -7.03 -20.76 9.04
CA THR A 129 -7.37 -21.40 7.75
C THR A 129 -6.90 -22.84 7.71
N ARG A 130 -7.64 -23.68 6.96
CA ARG A 130 -7.35 -25.12 6.86
C ARG A 130 -6.37 -25.48 5.72
N SER A 131 -6.12 -24.55 4.81
CA SER A 131 -5.23 -24.75 3.65
C SER A 131 -4.68 -23.41 3.15
N PHE A 132 -3.59 -23.44 2.39
CA PHE A 132 -3.03 -22.25 1.75
C PHE A 132 -4.03 -21.58 0.79
N LYS A 133 -4.85 -22.36 0.08
CA LYS A 133 -5.91 -21.82 -0.78
C LYS A 133 -6.93 -21.02 0.04
N ALA A 134 -7.40 -21.59 1.15
CA ALA A 134 -8.34 -20.93 2.06
C ALA A 134 -7.74 -19.67 2.72
N PHE A 135 -6.43 -19.69 3.01
CA PHE A 135 -5.71 -18.51 3.49
C PHE A 135 -5.75 -17.36 2.48
N ILE A 136 -5.39 -17.64 1.22
CA ILE A 136 -5.40 -16.62 0.15
C ILE A 136 -6.82 -16.10 -0.08
N GLU A 137 -7.83 -16.97 -0.12
CA GLU A 137 -9.24 -16.58 -0.24
C GLU A 137 -9.67 -15.67 0.93
N SER A 138 -9.40 -16.06 2.18
CA SER A 138 -9.78 -15.27 3.37
C SER A 138 -9.06 -13.94 3.50
N THR A 139 -7.88 -13.80 2.90
CA THR A 139 -7.08 -12.57 2.95
C THR A 139 -7.50 -11.59 1.87
N LEU A 140 -7.92 -12.09 0.69
CA LEU A 140 -8.21 -11.27 -0.48
C LEU A 140 -9.71 -11.02 -0.71
N ILE A 141 -10.58 -11.83 -0.10
CA ILE A 141 -12.03 -11.85 -0.34
C ILE A 141 -12.76 -11.85 1.03
N LYS A 142 -12.58 -10.78 1.81
CA LYS A 142 -13.41 -10.48 2.99
C LYS A 142 -14.47 -9.44 2.65
#